data_AF-A0A5D3K3Q3-F1
#
_entry.id   AF-A0A5D3K3Q3-F1
#
_cell.length_a   1.000
_cell.length_b   1.000
_cell.length_c   1.000
_cell.angle_alpha   90.00
_cell.angle_beta   90.00
_cell.angle_gamma   90.00
#
_symmetry.space_group_name_H-M   'P 1'
#
loop_
_entity.id
_entity.type
_entity.pdbx_description
1 polymer ?
#
loop_
_entity_poly.entity_id
_entity_poly.type
_entity_poly.pdbx_seq_one_letter_code
_entity_poly.pdbx_strand_id
1 'polypeptide(L)' 'MDDANAIRTFFRSVVTDLERTEHDPYSEHDFGSVSVDGTNLFWKIDYYDLSLQYGSNDPSDPAQTARVLTIMLAEEY' A
#
# COMPACT_ATOMS: atom_id res chain seq x y z
N MET A 1 -11.11 -0.71 19.86
CA MET A 1 -10.49 0.56 19.41
C MET A 1 -11.59 1.42 18.80
N ASP A 2 -11.52 2.75 18.83
CA ASP A 2 -12.41 3.55 17.96
C ASP A 2 -11.90 3.53 16.51
N ASP A 3 -12.79 3.74 15.55
CA ASP A 3 -12.48 3.64 14.11
C ASP A 3 -11.36 4.59 13.68
N ALA A 4 -11.31 5.78 14.27
CA ALA A 4 -10.30 6.78 13.94
C ALA A 4 -8.90 6.37 14.41
N ASN A 5 -8.80 5.59 15.49
CA ASN A 5 -7.54 5.05 15.97
C ASN A 5 -7.13 3.80 15.17
N ALA A 6 -8.09 2.97 14.73
CA ALA A 6 -7.85 1.86 13.79
C ALA A 6 -7.21 2.33 12.48
N ILE A 7 -7.79 3.37 11.86
CA ILE A 7 -7.28 3.98 10.63
C ILE A 7 -5.85 4.50 10.82
N ARG A 8 -5.58 5.21 11.93
CA ARG A 8 -4.23 5.73 12.23
C ARG A 8 -3.21 4.62 12.43
N THR A 9 -3.57 3.57 13.16
CA THR A 9 -2.71 2.42 13.39
C THR A 9 -2.40 1.72 12.08
N PHE A 10 -3.41 1.51 11.22
CA PHE A 10 -3.22 0.94 9.89
C PHE A 10 -2.20 1.74 9.07
N PHE A 11 -2.42 3.04 8.87
CA PHE A 11 -1.52 3.86 8.06
C PHE A 11 -0.10 3.92 8.63
N ARG A 12 0.05 3.92 9.96
CA ARG A 12 1.37 3.83 10.60
C ARG A 12 2.05 2.50 10.29
N SER A 13 1.34 1.39 10.41
CA SER A 13 1.89 0.06 10.11
C SER A 13 2.31 -0.06 8.64
N VAL A 14 1.53 0.48 7.71
CA VAL A 14 1.89 0.51 6.27
C VAL A 14 3.16 1.31 6.04
N VAL A 15 3.29 2.50 6.64
CA VAL A 15 4.52 3.31 6.53
C VAL A 15 5.73 2.56 7.09
N THR A 16 5.59 1.89 8.23
CA THR A 16 6.67 1.07 8.78
C THR A 16 7.04 -0.10 7.87
N ASP A 17 6.06 -0.73 7.24
CA ASP A 17 6.28 -1.86 6.32
C ASP A 17 7.01 -1.42 5.04
N LEU A 18 6.67 -0.24 4.50
CA LEU A 18 7.35 0.38 3.35
C LEU A 18 8.85 0.62 3.59
N GLU A 19 9.27 0.82 4.84
CA GLU A 19 10.68 1.06 5.20
C GLU A 19 11.51 -0.25 5.30
N ARG A 20 10.88 -1.43 5.21
CA ARG A 20 11.56 -2.72 5.35
C ARG A 20 12.14 -3.18 4.01
N THR A 21 13.45 -3.26 3.92
CA THR A 21 14.17 -3.72 2.71
C THR A 21 14.44 -5.22 2.67
N GLU A 22 14.15 -5.94 3.76
CA GLU A 22 14.52 -7.35 3.93
C GLU A 22 13.60 -8.34 3.20
N HIS A 23 12.39 -7.91 2.80
CA HIS A 23 11.39 -8.74 2.13
C HIS A 23 11.06 -8.28 0.70
N ASP A 24 11.88 -7.39 0.13
CA ASP A 24 11.63 -6.80 -1.18
C ASP A 24 12.70 -7.18 -2.21
N PRO A 25 12.55 -8.33 -2.91
CA PRO A 25 13.52 -8.78 -3.89
C PRO A 25 13.62 -7.86 -5.13
N TYR A 26 12.64 -6.98 -5.35
CA TYR A 26 12.57 -6.10 -6.52
C TYR A 26 12.69 -4.60 -6.18
N SER A 27 12.74 -4.23 -4.90
CA SER A 27 12.83 -2.85 -4.39
C SER A 27 11.66 -1.95 -4.82
N GLU A 28 10.51 -2.54 -5.15
CA GLU A 28 9.33 -1.82 -5.63
C GLU A 28 8.45 -1.31 -4.48
N HIS A 29 8.57 -1.90 -3.29
CA HIS A 29 7.87 -1.54 -2.04
C HIS A 29 6.37 -1.26 -2.24
N ASP A 30 5.71 -1.99 -3.14
CA ASP A 30 4.36 -1.68 -3.58
C ASP A 30 3.31 -2.68 -3.11
N PHE A 31 3.70 -3.71 -2.36
CA PHE A 31 2.79 -4.69 -1.78
C PHE A 31 3.30 -5.18 -0.42
N GLY A 32 2.39 -5.34 0.53
CA GLY A 32 2.75 -5.83 1.85
C GLY A 32 1.55 -6.27 2.69
N SER A 33 1.83 -6.57 3.96
CA SER A 33 0.82 -7.05 4.89
C SER A 33 1.05 -6.51 6.29
N VAL A 34 -0.02 -6.14 6.97
CA VAL A 34 0.03 -5.62 8.35
C VAL A 34 -1.06 -6.28 9.20
N SER A 35 -0.82 -6.35 10.50
CA SER A 35 -1.83 -6.80 11.47
C SER A 35 -2.28 -5.62 12.32
N VAL A 36 -3.58 -5.35 12.35
CA VAL A 36 -4.21 -4.27 13.12
C VAL A 36 -5.34 -4.88 13.94
N ASP A 37 -5.27 -4.75 15.26
CA ASP A 37 -6.27 -5.30 16.20
C ASP A 37 -6.58 -6.81 15.99
N GLY A 38 -5.59 -7.58 15.54
CA GLY A 38 -5.73 -9.01 15.27
C GLY A 38 -6.30 -9.35 13.89
N THR A 39 -6.64 -8.33 13.08
CA THR A 39 -7.03 -8.50 11.68
C THR A 39 -5.83 -8.32 10.77
N ASN A 40 -5.59 -9.32 9.90
CA ASN A 40 -4.55 -9.23 8.88
C ASN A 40 -5.10 -8.55 7.63
N LEU A 41 -4.38 -7.55 7.15
CA LEU A 41 -4.71 -6.75 5.98
C LEU A 41 -3.58 -6.83 4.97
N PHE A 42 -3.93 -6.97 3.69
CA PHE A 42 -3.01 -6.73 2.60
C PHE A 42 -3.16 -5.29 2.11
N TRP A 43 -2.04 -4.71 1.69
CA TRP A 43 -2.03 -3.40 1.07
C TRP A 43 -1.21 -3.46 -0.22
N LYS A 44 -1.60 -2.65 -1.21
CA LYS A 44 -0.88 -2.51 -2.48
C LYS A 44 -0.90 -1.06 -2.96
N ILE A 45 0.18 -0.59 -3.57
CA ILE A 45 0.25 0.66 -4.32
C ILE A 45 0.29 0.35 -5.82
N ASP A 46 -0.73 0.79 -6.55
CA ASP A 46 -0.77 0.71 -8.01
C ASP A 46 -0.39 2.05 -8.64
N TYR A 47 0.34 2.00 -9.76
CA TYR A 47 0.85 3.18 -10.47
C TYR A 47 0.08 3.37 -11.79
N TYR A 48 -0.81 4.34 -11.82
CA TYR A 48 -1.61 4.68 -13.01
C TYR A 48 -1.13 5.97 -13.67
N ASP A 49 -1.49 6.15 -14.94
CA ASP A 49 -1.53 7.47 -15.55
C ASP A 49 -2.46 8.43 -14.77
N LEU A 50 -2.33 9.73 -15.03
CA LEU A 50 -3.14 10.74 -14.33
C LEU A 50 -4.65 10.64 -14.60
N SER A 51 -5.07 9.90 -15.64
CA SER A 51 -6.48 9.63 -15.93
C SER A 51 -7.02 8.37 -15.23
N LEU A 52 -6.18 7.64 -14.48
CA LEU A 52 -6.50 6.37 -13.83
C LEU A 52 -7.00 5.29 -14.79
N GLN A 53 -6.59 5.34 -16.06
CA GLN A 53 -7.09 4.42 -17.10
C GLN A 53 -6.11 3.30 -17.41
N TYR A 54 -4.81 3.62 -17.46
CA TYR A 54 -3.74 2.68 -17.75
C TYR A 54 -2.60 2.81 -16.74
N GLY A 55 -1.64 1.88 -16.77
CA GLY A 55 -0.42 1.99 -15.97
C GLY A 55 0.42 3.20 -16.39
N SER A 56 1.10 3.83 -15.44
CA SER A 56 2.00 4.95 -15.74
C SER A 56 3.19 4.48 -16.58
N ASN A 57 3.58 5.30 -17.56
CA ASN A 57 4.79 5.05 -18.37
C ASN A 57 6.09 5.23 -17.57
N ASP A 58 6.07 6.05 -16.52
CA ASP A 58 7.20 6.22 -15.60
C ASP A 58 6.66 6.34 -14.16
N PRO A 59 6.56 5.21 -13.43
CA PRO A 59 6.09 5.17 -12.04
C PRO A 59 6.91 6.01 -11.05
N SER A 60 8.14 6.38 -11.42
CA SER A 60 9.01 7.20 -10.58
C SER A 60 8.68 8.69 -10.67
N ASP A 61 8.11 9.15 -11.80
CA ASP A 61 7.76 10.56 -12.00
C ASP A 61 6.36 10.90 -11.46
N PRO A 62 6.25 11.65 -10.34
CA PRO A 62 4.97 12.05 -9.78
C PRO A 62 4.20 13.05 -10.66
N ALA A 63 4.84 13.70 -11.63
CA ALA A 63 4.16 14.63 -12.53
C ALA A 63 3.26 13.93 -13.56
N GLN A 64 3.46 12.62 -13.78
CA GLN A 64 2.66 11.81 -14.72
C GLN A 64 2.06 10.54 -14.08
N THR A 65 2.30 10.30 -12.79
CA THR A 65 1.86 9.10 -12.09
C THR A 65 0.90 9.40 -10.95
N ALA A 66 -0.28 8.78 -11.00
CA ALA A 66 -1.16 8.67 -9.85
C ALA A 66 -0.89 7.35 -9.10
N ARG A 67 -0.70 7.44 -7.78
CA ARG A 67 -0.49 6.29 -6.90
C ARG A 67 -1.79 5.96 -6.16
N VAL A 68 -2.27 4.74 -6.28
CA VAL A 68 -3.53 4.27 -5.67
C VAL A 68 -3.21 3.22 -4.61
N LEU A 69 -3.62 3.48 -3.37
CA LEU A 69 -3.51 2.50 -2.28
C LEU A 69 -4.78 1.63 -2.23
N THR A 70 -4.62 0.33 -2.45
CA THR A 70 -5.65 -0.68 -2.28
C THR A 70 -5.47 -1.37 -0.92
N ILE A 71 -6.56 -1.56 -0.18
CA ILE A 71 -6.59 -2.24 1.11
C ILE A 71 -7.53 -3.43 0.99
N MET A 72 -7.09 -4.62 1.39
CA MET A 72 -7.85 -5.87 1.28
C MET A 72 -7.79 -6.64 2.59
N LEU A 73 -8.84 -7.40 2.90
CA LEU A 73 -8.80 -8.35 4.00
C LEU A 73 -8.00 -9.58 3.57
N ALA A 74 -7.03 -10.00 4.39
CA ALA A 74 -6.21 -11.16 4.06
C ALA A 74 -7.00 -12.47 4.03
N GLU A 75 -8.14 -12.54 4.72
CA GLU A 75 -9.02 -13.72 4.76
C GLU A 75 -9.84 -13.93 3.47
N GLU A 76 -9.85 -12.95 2.56
CA GLU A 76 -10.53 -13.05 1.27
C GLU A 76 -9.67 -13.73 0.19
N TYR A 77 -8.47 -14.20 0.55
CA TYR A 77 -7.46 -14.83 -0.32
C TYR A 77 -6.89 -16.10 0.30
#